data_AF-A0A535KEF1-F1
#
_entry.id   AF-A0A535KEF1-F1
#
_cell.length_a   1.000
_cell.length_b   1.000
_cell.length_c   1.000
_cell.angle_alpha   90.00
_cell.angle_beta   90.00
_cell.angle_gamma   90.00
#
_symmetry.space_group_name_H-M   'P 1'
#
loop_
_entity.id
_entity.type
_entity.pdbx_description
1 polymer ?
#
loop_
_entity_poly.entity_id
_entity_poly.type
_entity_poly.pdbx_seq_one_letter_code
_entity_poly.pdbx_strand_id
1 'polypeptide(L)'
;LERWHPIVIAVTGSTGKTSTKEAIASVLASSFATFRSWQNYNDLLGLPLSLGRLEERHEYAVLELSCDHPGEISDLCRITRPHIGVLTNISPAQLRYFRTVERLAGELGTLLTSLPQDGMAIVNGDDELIRTLTTQCVAPITTFSPSAVQDVHVAWAGVGARFIAPDCLVPPPNSPDAINRVPTESHLLGAHHVSTMLAAYAVGRHCGLKAEEIRHALANVYPLAGRLNPLAGVHGARLLDDTHNAAPAAVMAGLETLKALPAGRRIAILGDMFRLGHFEEDAHRMIGRKAASCVDY
;
A
#
# COMPACT_ATOMS: atom_id res chain seq x y z
N LEU A 1 -15.05 -14.22 11.75
CA LEU A 1 -14.67 -13.04 12.57
C LEU A 1 -15.32 -13.11 13.95
N GLU A 2 -16.65 -13.10 14.06
CA GLU A 2 -17.35 -13.26 15.36
C GLU A 2 -17.07 -14.58 16.10
N ARG A 3 -16.62 -15.62 15.41
CA ARG A 3 -16.24 -16.89 16.06
C ARG A 3 -14.85 -16.84 16.72
N TRP A 4 -13.88 -16.21 16.05
CA TRP A 4 -12.46 -16.32 16.39
C TRP A 4 -11.85 -15.02 16.94
N HIS A 5 -12.55 -13.89 16.80
CA HIS A 5 -12.19 -12.60 17.38
C HIS A 5 -10.74 -12.12 17.12
N PRO A 6 -10.18 -12.25 15.90
CA PRO A 6 -8.87 -11.67 15.62
C PRO A 6 -8.96 -10.13 15.61
N ILE A 7 -7.84 -9.46 15.87
CA ILE A 7 -7.70 -8.03 15.59
C ILE A 7 -7.66 -7.85 14.07
N VAL A 8 -8.67 -7.18 13.54
CA VAL A 8 -8.81 -6.96 12.10
C VAL A 8 -8.09 -5.69 11.67
N ILE A 9 -7.18 -5.83 10.71
CA ILE A 9 -6.49 -4.73 10.04
C ILE A 9 -7.01 -4.65 8.60
N ALA A 10 -7.71 -3.57 8.26
CA ALA A 10 -8.19 -3.34 6.91
C ALA A 10 -7.28 -2.38 6.14
N VAL A 11 -6.92 -2.73 4.91
CA VAL A 11 -6.06 -1.93 4.03
C VAL A 11 -6.86 -1.52 2.79
N THR A 12 -6.95 -0.22 2.51
CA THR A 12 -7.59 0.32 1.29
C THR A 12 -6.80 1.49 0.70
N GLY A 13 -7.24 1.97 -0.47
CA GLY A 13 -6.60 3.03 -1.25
C GLY A 13 -6.70 2.79 -2.76
N SER A 14 -6.30 3.77 -3.57
CA SER A 14 -6.31 3.60 -5.04
C SER A 14 -5.28 2.58 -5.50
N THR A 15 -4.04 2.64 -5.00
CA THR A 15 -2.93 1.74 -5.37
C THR A 15 -2.13 1.25 -4.15
N GLY A 16 -1.26 0.25 -4.33
CA GLY A 16 -0.38 -0.26 -3.26
C GLY A 16 -1.02 -1.15 -2.20
N LYS A 17 -2.36 -1.29 -2.19
CA LYS A 17 -3.13 -2.07 -1.20
C LYS A 17 -2.56 -3.46 -0.93
N THR A 18 -2.42 -4.28 -1.97
CA THR A 18 -1.96 -5.67 -1.83
C THR A 18 -0.53 -5.75 -1.29
N SER A 19 0.39 -4.93 -1.80
CA SER A 19 1.77 -4.89 -1.29
C SER A 19 1.80 -4.46 0.18
N THR A 20 0.98 -3.49 0.56
CA THR A 20 0.83 -3.04 1.96
C THR A 20 0.22 -4.13 2.85
N LYS A 21 -0.83 -4.83 2.41
CA LYS A 21 -1.42 -5.98 3.11
C LYS A 21 -0.39 -7.09 3.33
N GLU A 22 0.36 -7.49 2.29
CA GLU A 22 1.40 -8.52 2.42
C GLU A 22 2.54 -8.08 3.34
N ALA A 23 2.99 -6.82 3.24
CA ALA A 23 4.05 -6.29 4.10
C ALA A 23 3.62 -6.25 5.58
N ILE A 24 2.41 -5.76 5.87
CA ILE A 24 1.85 -5.78 7.24
C ILE A 24 1.76 -7.21 7.76
N ALA A 25 1.23 -8.14 6.95
CA ALA A 25 1.09 -9.52 7.36
C ALA A 25 2.45 -10.19 7.61
N SER A 26 3.48 -9.90 6.79
CA SER A 26 4.85 -10.37 7.00
C SER A 26 5.45 -9.85 8.30
N VAL A 27 5.26 -8.55 8.58
CA VAL A 27 5.70 -7.92 9.84
C VAL A 27 5.04 -8.60 11.04
N LEU A 28 3.72 -8.71 11.06
CA LEU A 28 3.01 -9.29 12.21
C LEU A 28 3.27 -10.80 12.37
N ALA A 29 3.42 -11.54 11.26
CA ALA A 29 3.71 -12.97 11.28
C ALA A 29 5.08 -13.31 11.93
N SER A 30 5.96 -12.33 12.13
CA SER A 30 7.22 -12.54 12.84
C SER A 30 7.04 -12.81 14.34
N SER A 31 5.93 -12.35 14.93
CA SER A 31 5.67 -12.47 16.38
C SER A 31 4.28 -13.01 16.72
N PHE A 32 3.32 -12.94 15.79
CA PHE A 32 1.93 -13.30 16.02
C PHE A 32 1.36 -14.22 14.94
N ALA A 33 0.42 -15.08 15.31
CA ALA A 33 -0.30 -15.89 14.35
C ALA A 33 -1.21 -14.99 13.48
N THR A 34 -0.83 -14.79 12.21
CA THR A 34 -1.42 -13.76 11.36
C THR A 34 -2.08 -14.36 10.13
N PHE A 35 -3.39 -14.13 10.00
CA PHE A 35 -4.14 -14.40 8.78
C PHE A 35 -4.04 -13.20 7.83
N ARG A 36 -4.09 -13.47 6.51
CA ARG A 36 -4.25 -12.42 5.51
C ARG A 36 -5.19 -12.85 4.39
N SER A 37 -5.90 -11.89 3.80
CA SER A 37 -6.80 -12.21 2.68
C SER A 37 -6.02 -12.77 1.48
N TRP A 38 -6.60 -13.77 0.82
CA TRP A 38 -5.97 -14.53 -0.25
C TRP A 38 -5.96 -13.75 -1.56
N GLN A 39 -4.78 -13.56 -2.16
CA GLN A 39 -4.63 -12.88 -3.46
C GLN A 39 -5.44 -11.56 -3.53
N ASN A 40 -6.31 -11.42 -4.53
CA ASN A 40 -7.21 -10.28 -4.77
C ASN A 40 -8.64 -10.53 -4.25
N TYR A 41 -8.82 -11.40 -3.26
CA TYR A 41 -10.12 -11.66 -2.66
C TYR A 41 -10.42 -10.54 -1.65
N ASN A 42 -10.80 -9.39 -2.19
CA ASN A 42 -10.85 -8.10 -1.50
C ASN A 42 -12.17 -7.34 -1.70
N ASP A 43 -13.14 -7.93 -2.41
CA ASP A 43 -14.48 -7.41 -2.65
C ASP A 43 -15.54 -8.17 -1.84
N LEU A 44 -16.82 -7.84 -2.03
CA LEU A 44 -17.94 -8.41 -1.28
C LEU A 44 -18.15 -9.92 -1.51
N LEU A 45 -17.58 -10.49 -2.57
CA LEU A 45 -17.71 -11.92 -2.89
C LEU A 45 -16.47 -12.70 -2.48
N GLY A 46 -15.29 -12.20 -2.84
CA GLY A 46 -14.00 -12.82 -2.57
C GLY A 46 -13.66 -12.80 -1.09
N LEU A 47 -13.89 -11.68 -0.39
CA LEU A 47 -13.44 -11.54 0.99
C LEU A 47 -14.10 -12.57 1.93
N PRO A 48 -15.42 -12.85 1.87
CA PRO A 48 -16.03 -13.94 2.63
C PRO A 48 -15.42 -15.30 2.35
N LEU A 49 -15.09 -15.62 1.08
CA LEU A 49 -14.45 -16.89 0.71
C LEU A 49 -13.04 -16.99 1.32
N SER A 50 -12.29 -15.88 1.32
CA SER A 50 -10.98 -15.84 1.96
C SER A 50 -11.09 -16.06 3.46
N LEU A 51 -12.07 -15.41 4.12
CA LEU A 51 -12.31 -15.55 5.56
C LEU A 51 -12.73 -16.98 5.97
N GLY A 52 -13.20 -17.81 5.04
CA GLY A 52 -13.43 -19.23 5.27
C GLY A 52 -12.17 -20.02 5.67
N ARG A 53 -10.96 -19.46 5.42
CA ARG A 53 -9.67 -20.02 5.84
C ARG A 53 -9.17 -19.47 7.18
N LEU A 54 -9.95 -18.60 7.84
CA LEU A 54 -9.59 -18.07 9.15
C LEU A 54 -9.81 -19.14 10.22
N GLU A 55 -8.73 -19.46 10.94
CA GLU A 55 -8.69 -20.44 12.03
C GLU A 55 -8.57 -19.76 13.40
N GLU A 56 -8.92 -20.50 14.47
CA GLU A 56 -8.88 -20.06 15.88
C GLU A 56 -7.51 -19.55 16.33
N ARG A 57 -6.42 -20.11 15.81
CA ARG A 57 -5.06 -19.72 16.18
C ARG A 57 -4.69 -18.29 15.79
N HIS A 58 -5.41 -17.67 14.84
CA HIS A 58 -5.02 -16.36 14.32
C HIS A 58 -5.39 -15.24 15.27
N GLU A 59 -4.39 -14.49 15.72
CA GLU A 59 -4.51 -13.32 16.57
C GLU A 59 -4.84 -12.07 15.74
N TYR A 60 -4.28 -11.98 14.52
CA TYR A 60 -4.49 -10.87 13.60
C TYR A 60 -5.07 -11.35 12.26
N ALA A 61 -5.89 -10.49 11.63
CA ALA A 61 -6.42 -10.69 10.29
C ALA A 61 -6.18 -9.44 9.43
N VAL A 62 -5.24 -9.53 8.48
CA VAL A 62 -4.89 -8.44 7.56
C VAL A 62 -5.68 -8.57 6.26
N LEU A 63 -6.66 -7.71 6.07
CA LEU A 63 -7.63 -7.78 4.99
C LEU A 63 -7.45 -6.61 4.03
N GLU A 64 -7.28 -6.89 2.75
CA GLU A 64 -7.40 -5.88 1.71
C GLU A 64 -8.88 -5.64 1.39
N LEU A 65 -9.30 -4.36 1.35
CA LEU A 65 -10.64 -3.94 0.95
C LEU A 65 -10.54 -3.15 -0.36
N SER A 66 -11.34 -3.53 -1.35
CA SER A 66 -11.44 -2.84 -2.64
C SER A 66 -12.90 -2.61 -3.02
N CYS A 67 -13.12 -1.61 -3.86
CA CYS A 67 -14.43 -1.27 -4.40
C CYS A 67 -14.34 -0.94 -5.89
N ASP A 68 -15.38 -1.31 -6.63
CA ASP A 68 -15.69 -0.84 -7.97
C ASP A 68 -16.85 0.17 -7.94
N HIS A 69 -17.77 0.08 -6.99
CA HIS A 69 -18.97 0.93 -6.88
C HIS A 69 -19.08 1.65 -5.53
N PRO A 70 -19.81 2.79 -5.47
CA PRO A 70 -20.11 3.46 -4.21
C PRO A 70 -20.86 2.56 -3.22
N GLY A 71 -20.48 2.63 -1.94
CA GLY A 71 -21.06 1.89 -0.83
C GLY A 71 -20.35 0.58 -0.47
N GLU A 72 -19.53 0.03 -1.37
CA GLU A 72 -18.90 -1.28 -1.17
C GLU A 72 -17.87 -1.29 -0.03
N ILE A 73 -17.12 -0.19 0.20
CA ILE A 73 -16.21 -0.09 1.35
C ILE A 73 -16.99 -0.06 2.67
N SER A 74 -18.14 0.61 2.71
CA SER A 74 -19.03 0.60 3.87
C SER A 74 -19.51 -0.82 4.17
N ASP A 75 -19.95 -1.55 3.14
CA ASP A 75 -20.43 -2.92 3.26
C ASP A 75 -19.33 -3.86 3.74
N LEU A 76 -18.13 -3.73 3.18
CA LEU A 76 -16.95 -4.47 3.63
C LEU A 76 -16.56 -4.14 5.07
N CYS A 77 -16.63 -2.87 5.49
CA CYS A 77 -16.36 -2.47 6.87
C CYS A 77 -17.40 -3.06 7.83
N ARG A 78 -18.69 -3.13 7.44
CA ARG A 78 -19.74 -3.80 8.24
C ARG A 78 -19.47 -5.29 8.44
N ILE A 79 -18.97 -5.97 7.41
CA ILE A 79 -18.59 -7.39 7.46
C ILE A 79 -17.35 -7.59 8.33
N THR A 80 -16.34 -6.73 8.16
CA THR A 80 -15.00 -6.95 8.72
C THR A 80 -14.80 -6.36 10.10
N ARG A 81 -15.54 -5.31 10.47
CA ARG A 81 -15.41 -4.55 11.73
C ARG A 81 -13.93 -4.28 12.08
N PRO A 82 -13.22 -3.49 11.24
CA PRO A 82 -11.80 -3.26 11.39
C PRO A 82 -11.49 -2.54 12.70
N HIS A 83 -10.42 -2.96 13.36
CA HIS A 83 -9.86 -2.28 14.54
C HIS A 83 -8.75 -1.31 14.12
N ILE A 84 -8.01 -1.68 13.08
CA ILE A 84 -6.95 -0.86 12.48
C ILE A 84 -7.30 -0.62 11.01
N GLY A 85 -7.30 0.62 10.57
CA GLY A 85 -7.53 1.01 9.17
C GLY A 85 -6.29 1.63 8.57
N VAL A 86 -5.84 1.12 7.42
CA VAL A 86 -4.67 1.63 6.68
C VAL A 86 -5.13 2.20 5.34
N LEU A 87 -4.91 3.49 5.13
CA LEU A 87 -5.25 4.18 3.88
C LEU A 87 -3.97 4.58 3.13
N THR A 88 -3.71 3.95 1.98
CA THR A 88 -2.41 4.05 1.29
C THR A 88 -2.21 5.33 0.48
N ASN A 89 -3.11 5.62 -0.46
CA ASN A 89 -3.15 6.82 -1.29
C ASN A 89 -4.50 6.94 -1.99
N ILE A 90 -4.80 8.14 -2.49
CA ILE A 90 -5.94 8.46 -3.32
C ILE A 90 -5.41 9.05 -4.62
N SER A 91 -5.64 8.31 -5.70
CA SER A 91 -5.28 8.70 -7.06
C SER A 91 -6.35 8.25 -8.05
N PRO A 92 -6.41 8.84 -9.26
CA PRO A 92 -7.36 8.45 -10.30
C PRO A 92 -7.39 6.93 -10.55
N ALA A 93 -8.50 6.30 -10.16
CA ALA A 93 -8.81 4.89 -10.39
C ALA A 93 -10.34 4.73 -10.35
N GLN A 94 -10.90 3.74 -11.04
CA GLN A 94 -12.35 3.46 -11.00
C GLN A 94 -13.28 4.65 -11.33
N LEU A 95 -12.75 5.67 -12.03
CA LEU A 95 -13.47 6.91 -12.31
C LEU A 95 -14.68 6.70 -13.25
N ARG A 96 -14.76 5.55 -13.92
CA ARG A 96 -15.98 5.13 -14.64
C ARG A 96 -17.21 5.13 -13.72
N TYR A 97 -17.06 4.69 -12.46
CA TYR A 97 -18.17 4.55 -11.52
C TYR A 97 -18.24 5.73 -10.53
N PHE A 98 -17.08 6.15 -9.99
CA PHE A 98 -17.02 7.24 -9.02
C PHE A 98 -17.12 8.62 -9.65
N ARG A 99 -16.88 8.75 -10.96
CA ARG A 99 -16.82 9.99 -11.74
C ARG A 99 -15.68 10.90 -11.35
N THR A 100 -15.47 11.22 -10.08
CA THR A 100 -14.38 12.12 -9.64
C THR A 100 -13.50 11.48 -8.58
N VAL A 101 -12.28 12.00 -8.42
CA VAL A 101 -11.32 11.51 -7.43
C VAL A 101 -11.80 11.79 -6.02
N GLU A 102 -12.51 12.89 -5.79
CA GLU A 102 -13.08 13.27 -4.49
C GLU A 102 -14.21 12.32 -4.07
N ARG A 103 -15.00 11.83 -5.03
CA ARG A 103 -16.03 10.81 -4.76
C ARG A 103 -15.40 9.47 -4.41
N LEU A 104 -14.33 9.07 -5.11
CA LEU A 104 -13.53 7.91 -4.75
C LEU A 104 -12.88 8.09 -3.37
N ALA A 105 -12.38 9.28 -3.07
CA ALA A 105 -11.81 9.62 -1.76
C ALA A 105 -12.82 9.42 -0.63
N GLY A 106 -14.04 9.91 -0.80
CA GLY A 106 -15.13 9.70 0.17
C GLY A 106 -15.45 8.22 0.38
N GLU A 107 -15.49 7.43 -0.70
CA GLU A 107 -15.71 5.98 -0.61
C GLU A 107 -14.60 5.30 0.21
N LEU A 108 -13.33 5.48 -0.17
CA LEU A 108 -12.18 4.87 0.51
C LEU A 108 -12.04 5.38 1.95
N GLY A 109 -12.37 6.65 2.18
CA GLY A 109 -12.38 7.30 3.49
C GLY A 109 -13.41 6.74 4.46
N THR A 110 -14.42 6.01 3.97
CA THR A 110 -15.40 5.30 4.82
C THR A 110 -14.72 4.32 5.77
N LEU A 111 -13.54 3.78 5.40
CA LEU A 111 -12.74 2.98 6.33
C LEU A 111 -12.42 3.75 7.61
N LEU A 112 -12.02 5.02 7.51
CA LEU A 112 -11.60 5.82 8.68
C LEU A 112 -12.77 6.09 9.63
N THR A 113 -13.96 6.37 9.09
CA THR A 113 -15.17 6.63 9.89
C THR A 113 -15.81 5.36 10.43
N SER A 114 -15.41 4.18 9.92
CA SER A 114 -15.87 2.88 10.41
C SER A 114 -15.05 2.30 11.56
N LEU A 115 -13.91 2.94 11.90
CA LEU A 115 -13.07 2.49 13.01
C LEU A 115 -13.71 2.84 14.37
N PRO A 116 -13.58 1.96 15.37
CA PRO A 116 -14.02 2.26 16.73
C PRO A 116 -13.09 3.30 17.39
N GLN A 117 -13.57 3.95 18.46
CA GLN A 117 -12.81 5.00 19.17
C GLN A 117 -11.48 4.51 19.77
N ASP A 118 -11.43 3.24 20.16
CA ASP A 118 -10.24 2.54 20.67
C ASP A 118 -9.44 1.84 19.56
N GLY A 119 -9.81 2.06 18.30
CA GLY A 119 -9.08 1.57 17.13
C GLY A 119 -7.87 2.44 16.76
N MET A 120 -7.39 2.29 15.53
CA MET A 120 -6.27 3.09 15.01
C MET A 120 -6.39 3.33 13.49
N ALA A 121 -6.22 4.57 13.06
CA ALA A 121 -6.06 4.92 11.66
C ALA A 121 -4.58 5.14 11.34
N ILE A 122 -4.09 4.50 10.28
CA ILE A 122 -2.73 4.68 9.75
C ILE A 122 -2.84 5.21 8.32
N VAL A 123 -2.33 6.42 8.10
CA VAL A 123 -2.64 7.18 6.89
C VAL A 123 -1.41 7.80 6.26
N ASN A 124 -1.43 7.90 4.93
CA ASN A 124 -0.40 8.63 4.18
C ASN A 124 -0.61 10.14 4.32
N GLY A 125 0.33 10.81 4.98
CA GLY A 125 0.32 12.25 5.25
C GLY A 125 0.69 13.13 4.06
N ASP A 126 1.22 12.55 2.99
CA ASP A 126 1.54 13.32 1.78
C ASP A 126 0.28 13.56 0.91
N ASP A 127 -0.79 12.84 1.17
CA ASP A 127 -2.02 12.88 0.39
C ASP A 127 -3.02 13.88 0.96
N GLU A 128 -3.29 14.95 0.22
CA GLU A 128 -4.15 16.06 0.65
C GLU A 128 -5.59 15.61 0.93
N LEU A 129 -6.15 14.72 0.09
CA LEU A 129 -7.51 14.22 0.26
C LEU A 129 -7.61 13.34 1.52
N ILE A 130 -6.62 12.49 1.77
CA ILE A 130 -6.54 11.70 3.00
C ILE A 130 -6.49 12.64 4.22
N ARG A 131 -5.65 13.69 4.19
CA ARG A 131 -5.58 14.67 5.28
C ARG A 131 -6.94 15.31 5.55
N THR A 132 -7.72 15.66 4.53
CA THR A 132 -9.08 16.18 4.76
C THR A 132 -9.99 15.13 5.42
N LEU A 133 -9.94 13.87 4.98
CA LEU A 133 -10.78 12.79 5.52
C LEU A 133 -10.49 12.46 6.99
N THR A 134 -9.24 12.65 7.45
CA THR A 134 -8.88 12.40 8.86
C THR A 134 -9.66 13.25 9.86
N THR A 135 -10.20 14.40 9.45
CA THR A 135 -11.03 15.27 10.31
C THR A 135 -12.32 14.61 10.77
N GLN A 136 -12.76 13.55 10.08
CA GLN A 136 -13.97 12.78 10.38
C GLN A 136 -13.68 11.48 11.15
N CYS A 137 -12.40 11.16 11.37
CA CYS A 137 -11.98 9.95 12.07
C CYS A 137 -12.02 10.17 13.59
N VAL A 138 -12.72 9.28 14.31
CA VAL A 138 -12.81 9.32 15.78
C VAL A 138 -11.70 8.50 16.45
N ALA A 139 -11.09 7.57 15.73
CA ALA A 139 -9.98 6.77 16.22
C ALA A 139 -8.68 7.60 16.24
N PRO A 140 -7.73 7.30 17.14
CA PRO A 140 -6.36 7.79 17.08
C PRO A 140 -5.75 7.64 15.68
N ILE A 141 -4.95 8.63 15.26
CA ILE A 141 -4.39 8.70 13.91
C ILE A 141 -2.87 8.71 13.98
N THR A 142 -2.25 7.81 13.22
CA THR A 142 -0.82 7.78 12.95
C THR A 142 -0.58 8.10 11.49
N THR A 143 0.26 9.10 11.24
CA THR A 143 0.56 9.56 9.89
C THR A 143 1.96 9.14 9.50
N PHE A 144 2.12 8.59 8.29
CA PHE A 144 3.43 8.36 7.68
C PHE A 144 3.59 9.24 6.43
N SER A 145 4.79 9.73 6.17
CA SER A 145 5.08 10.64 5.04
C SER A 145 6.25 10.13 4.20
N PRO A 146 5.98 9.41 3.09
CA PRO A 146 7.02 8.94 2.17
C PRO A 146 7.96 10.06 1.68
N SER A 147 7.45 11.28 1.49
CA SER A 147 8.19 12.45 1.03
C SER A 147 9.25 12.96 2.02
N ALA A 148 9.07 12.66 3.32
CA ALA A 148 10.01 13.02 4.37
C ALA A 148 11.19 12.03 4.49
N VAL A 149 11.11 10.89 3.80
CA VAL A 149 12.15 9.84 3.82
C VAL A 149 13.34 10.26 2.96
N GLN A 150 14.53 10.08 3.52
CA GLN A 150 15.80 10.38 2.86
C GLN A 150 16.54 9.09 2.49
N ASP A 151 17.57 9.23 1.66
CA ASP A 151 18.49 8.16 1.27
C ASP A 151 17.78 6.94 0.64
N VAL A 152 16.71 7.22 -0.12
CA VAL A 152 15.99 6.19 -0.88
C VAL A 152 16.87 5.71 -2.03
N HIS A 153 17.16 4.42 -2.05
CA HIS A 153 17.90 3.78 -3.13
C HIS A 153 17.07 2.64 -3.72
N VAL A 154 17.09 2.54 -5.04
CA VAL A 154 16.40 1.49 -5.80
C VAL A 154 17.46 0.72 -6.58
N ALA A 155 17.51 -0.58 -6.36
CA ALA A 155 18.39 -1.50 -7.07
C ALA A 155 17.61 -2.77 -7.41
N TRP A 156 18.22 -3.64 -8.23
CA TRP A 156 17.60 -4.93 -8.54
C TRP A 156 17.46 -5.88 -7.35
N ALA A 157 18.18 -5.60 -6.26
CA ALA A 157 18.02 -6.33 -5.01
C ALA A 157 16.79 -5.87 -4.21
N GLY A 158 16.21 -4.71 -4.52
CA GLY A 158 15.11 -4.14 -3.75
C GLY A 158 15.16 -2.62 -3.62
N VAL A 159 14.37 -2.11 -2.68
CA VAL A 159 14.36 -0.73 -2.23
C VAL A 159 14.89 -0.67 -0.81
N GLY A 160 15.71 0.34 -0.51
CA GLY A 160 16.06 0.65 0.85
C GLY A 160 16.03 2.15 1.10
N ALA A 161 15.83 2.51 2.37
CA ALA A 161 15.61 3.87 2.80
C ALA A 161 15.92 4.03 4.30
N ARG A 162 16.01 5.27 4.76
CA ARG A 162 16.17 5.58 6.20
C ARG A 162 14.91 6.26 6.72
N PHE A 163 14.18 5.56 7.57
CA PHE A 163 12.94 6.06 8.14
C PHE A 163 13.21 6.85 9.39
N ILE A 164 12.52 7.98 9.54
CA ILE A 164 12.23 8.50 10.87
C ILE A 164 11.11 7.60 11.37
N ALA A 165 11.30 6.95 12.52
CA ALA A 165 10.24 6.14 13.11
C ALA A 165 8.97 7.01 13.17
N PRO A 166 7.84 6.59 12.56
CA PRO A 166 6.55 7.20 12.81
C PRO A 166 6.15 6.82 14.23
N ASP A 167 6.90 7.32 15.20
CA ASP A 167 6.47 7.34 16.58
C ASP A 167 5.24 8.24 16.56
N CYS A 168 4.11 7.69 17.04
CA CYS A 168 2.87 8.47 17.16
C CYS A 168 3.20 9.78 17.87
N LEU A 169 2.77 10.89 17.26
CA LEU A 169 3.09 12.29 17.58
C LEU A 169 4.39 12.76 16.95
N VAL A 170 4.22 13.67 15.96
CA VAL A 170 5.25 14.61 15.50
C VAL A 170 6.11 15.02 16.70
N PRO A 171 7.42 14.67 16.76
CA PRO A 171 8.24 15.12 17.87
C PRO A 171 8.25 16.66 17.85
N PRO A 172 8.10 17.33 19.00
CA PRO A 172 8.16 18.78 19.04
C PRO A 172 9.49 19.24 18.41
N PRO A 173 9.48 20.33 17.63
CA PRO A 173 10.73 20.88 17.09
C PRO A 173 11.66 21.14 18.28
N ASN A 174 12.82 20.46 18.29
CA ASN A 174 13.86 20.44 19.34
C ASN A 174 13.77 19.34 20.43
N SER A 175 13.03 18.24 20.24
CA SER A 175 13.24 17.05 21.09
C SER A 175 14.66 16.48 20.87
N PRO A 176 15.45 16.23 21.94
CA PRO A 176 16.76 15.58 21.85
C PRO A 176 16.68 14.10 21.44
N ASP A 177 15.48 13.52 21.32
CA ASP A 177 15.24 12.23 20.62
C ASP A 177 15.32 12.38 19.08
N ALA A 178 16.03 13.42 18.63
CA ALA A 178 16.37 13.67 17.24
C ALA A 178 17.09 12.45 16.63
N ILE A 179 16.36 11.78 15.72
CA ILE A 179 16.89 11.09 14.55
C ILE A 179 17.51 9.71 14.84
N ASN A 180 16.78 8.82 15.52
CA ASN A 180 16.99 7.38 15.28
C ASN A 180 16.43 7.03 13.89
N ARG A 181 17.19 7.37 12.85
CA ARG A 181 16.90 6.94 11.49
C ARG A 181 17.11 5.44 11.40
N VAL A 182 16.01 4.68 11.27
CA VAL A 182 16.07 3.23 11.15
C VAL A 182 16.34 2.89 9.69
N PRO A 183 17.51 2.32 9.35
CA PRO A 183 17.75 1.82 8.01
C PRO A 183 16.80 0.65 7.77
N THR A 184 16.00 0.73 6.71
CA THR A 184 15.02 -0.30 6.39
C THR A 184 15.10 -0.61 4.90
N GLU A 185 15.03 -1.90 4.57
CA GLU A 185 15.13 -2.41 3.22
C GLU A 185 14.05 -3.47 2.96
N SER A 186 13.77 -3.73 1.70
CA SER A 186 12.82 -4.73 1.23
C SER A 186 13.21 -5.16 -0.17
N HIS A 187 12.90 -6.41 -0.54
CA HIS A 187 13.10 -6.89 -1.91
C HIS A 187 12.08 -6.35 -2.92
N LEU A 188 11.07 -5.60 -2.46
CA LEU A 188 10.15 -4.86 -3.31
C LEU A 188 10.91 -3.86 -4.22
N LEU A 189 10.50 -3.73 -5.48
CA LEU A 189 11.18 -2.89 -6.46
C LEU A 189 10.49 -1.54 -6.66
N GLY A 190 11.22 -0.45 -6.39
CA GLY A 190 10.80 0.91 -6.69
C GLY A 190 10.57 1.79 -5.46
N ALA A 191 10.83 3.09 -5.61
CA ALA A 191 10.76 4.05 -4.51
C ALA A 191 9.34 4.19 -3.90
N HIS A 192 8.30 3.95 -4.69
CA HIS A 192 6.91 3.98 -4.22
C HIS A 192 6.63 2.95 -3.10
N HIS A 193 7.40 1.87 -3.00
CA HIS A 193 7.28 0.90 -1.91
C HIS A 193 7.81 1.40 -0.56
N VAL A 194 8.47 2.57 -0.49
CA VAL A 194 8.72 3.26 0.78
C VAL A 194 7.41 3.51 1.54
N SER A 195 6.34 3.87 0.83
CA SER A 195 5.00 4.03 1.42
C SER A 195 4.47 2.72 2.00
N THR A 196 4.62 1.61 1.27
CA THR A 196 4.27 0.26 1.74
C THR A 196 5.04 -0.11 3.02
N MET A 197 6.35 0.13 3.05
CA MET A 197 7.20 -0.18 4.19
C MET A 197 6.85 0.67 5.42
N LEU A 198 6.59 1.97 5.23
CA LEU A 198 6.20 2.88 6.32
C LEU A 198 4.86 2.49 6.93
N ALA A 199 3.87 2.15 6.11
CA ALA A 199 2.57 1.69 6.59
C ALA A 199 2.70 0.39 7.40
N ALA A 200 3.47 -0.58 6.91
CA ALA A 200 3.74 -1.82 7.62
C ALA A 200 4.54 -1.60 8.91
N TYR A 201 5.49 -0.67 8.90
CA TYR A 201 6.25 -0.28 10.09
C TYR A 201 5.33 0.34 11.15
N ALA A 202 4.48 1.28 10.77
CA ALA A 202 3.53 1.91 11.68
C ALA A 202 2.58 0.89 12.32
N VAL A 203 2.05 -0.08 11.54
CA VAL A 203 1.21 -1.16 12.09
C VAL A 203 2.01 -2.03 13.06
N GLY A 204 3.22 -2.46 12.68
CA GLY A 204 4.07 -3.28 13.55
C GLY A 204 4.38 -2.61 14.88
N ARG A 205 4.74 -1.32 14.87
CA ARG A 205 4.99 -0.53 16.08
C ARG A 205 3.74 -0.41 16.95
N HIS A 206 2.59 -0.14 16.34
CA HIS A 206 1.32 -0.07 17.06
C HIS A 206 0.96 -1.40 17.72
N CYS A 207 1.23 -2.53 17.07
CA CYS A 207 1.02 -3.87 17.63
C CYS A 207 2.14 -4.32 18.59
N GLY A 208 3.08 -3.46 18.95
CA GLY A 208 4.08 -3.71 19.99
C GLY A 208 5.40 -4.37 19.52
N LEU A 209 5.59 -4.59 18.22
CA LEU A 209 6.88 -5.10 17.71
C LEU A 209 7.98 -4.05 17.84
N LYS A 210 9.19 -4.49 18.16
CA LYS A 210 10.39 -3.65 18.19
C LYS A 210 10.81 -3.29 16.76
N ALA A 211 11.44 -2.13 16.60
CA ALA A 211 11.92 -1.64 15.31
C ALA A 211 12.77 -2.68 14.55
N GLU A 212 13.61 -3.43 15.28
CA GLU A 212 14.49 -4.45 14.69
C GLU A 212 13.73 -5.67 14.16
N GLU A 213 12.68 -6.13 14.85
CA GLU A 213 11.82 -7.23 14.41
C GLU A 213 11.11 -6.84 13.10
N ILE A 214 10.59 -5.62 13.06
CA ILE A 214 9.93 -5.06 11.88
C ILE A 214 10.90 -4.94 10.70
N ARG A 215 12.12 -4.43 10.96
CA ARG A 215 13.17 -4.28 9.93
C ARG A 215 13.53 -5.63 9.32
N HIS A 216 13.75 -6.64 10.15
CA HIS A 216 14.03 -8.00 9.68
C HIS A 216 12.88 -8.60 8.87
N ALA A 217 11.64 -8.37 9.28
CA ALA A 217 10.48 -8.85 8.54
C ALA A 217 10.30 -8.14 7.18
N LEU A 218 10.51 -6.83 7.12
CA LEU A 218 10.44 -6.04 5.88
C LEU A 218 11.51 -6.42 4.87
N ALA A 219 12.72 -6.74 5.34
CA ALA A 219 13.80 -7.23 4.50
C ALA A 219 13.45 -8.54 3.78
N ASN A 220 12.47 -9.30 4.29
CA ASN A 220 11.99 -10.55 3.70
C ASN A 220 10.65 -10.41 2.95
N VAL A 221 10.23 -9.19 2.59
CA VAL A 221 9.07 -8.95 1.74
C VAL A 221 9.51 -8.90 0.27
N TYR A 222 8.92 -9.77 -0.55
CA TYR A 222 9.26 -9.93 -1.97
C TYR A 222 8.13 -9.46 -2.89
N PRO A 223 8.43 -9.10 -4.14
CA PRO A 223 7.42 -8.83 -5.16
C PRO A 223 6.47 -10.02 -5.37
N LEU A 224 5.22 -9.72 -5.66
CA LEU A 224 4.24 -10.72 -6.11
C LEU A 224 4.20 -10.76 -7.63
N ALA A 225 3.80 -11.89 -8.21
CA ALA A 225 3.55 -12.00 -9.64
C ALA A 225 2.63 -10.86 -10.14
N GLY A 226 3.00 -10.26 -11.27
CA GLY A 226 2.31 -9.11 -11.86
C GLY A 226 2.46 -7.78 -11.12
N ARG A 227 3.38 -7.65 -10.16
CA ARG A 227 3.60 -6.42 -9.36
C ARG A 227 5.08 -6.07 -9.27
N LEU A 228 5.61 -5.49 -10.35
CA LEU A 228 7.04 -5.23 -10.58
C LEU A 228 7.93 -6.43 -10.20
N ASN A 229 7.50 -7.62 -10.57
CA ASN A 229 8.19 -8.87 -10.27
C ASN A 229 9.37 -9.07 -11.22
N PRO A 230 10.63 -9.14 -10.73
CA PRO A 230 11.78 -9.36 -11.58
C PRO A 230 11.85 -10.81 -12.04
N LEU A 231 11.88 -10.99 -13.36
CA LEU A 231 11.99 -12.28 -14.03
C LEU A 231 13.24 -12.31 -14.92
N ALA A 232 13.80 -13.51 -15.09
CA ALA A 232 14.86 -13.73 -16.06
C ALA A 232 14.31 -13.57 -17.49
N GLY A 233 14.98 -12.76 -18.30
CA GLY A 233 14.70 -12.62 -19.72
C GLY A 233 15.65 -13.45 -20.59
N VAL A 234 15.40 -13.44 -21.90
CA VAL A 234 16.30 -14.07 -22.88
C VAL A 234 17.60 -13.28 -23.03
N HIS A 235 18.69 -13.96 -23.38
CA HIS A 235 19.99 -13.34 -23.66
C HIS A 235 20.52 -12.40 -22.54
N GLY A 236 20.23 -12.71 -21.28
CA GLY A 236 20.68 -11.92 -20.13
C GLY A 236 19.85 -10.66 -19.87
N ALA A 237 18.75 -10.46 -20.60
CA ALA A 237 17.77 -9.41 -20.28
C ALA A 237 17.09 -9.70 -18.94
N ARG A 238 16.50 -8.65 -18.36
CA ARG A 238 15.63 -8.73 -17.20
C ARG A 238 14.25 -8.23 -17.57
N LEU A 239 13.23 -8.97 -17.17
CA LEU A 239 11.84 -8.59 -17.36
C LEU A 239 11.28 -8.13 -16.01
N LEU A 240 10.57 -7.00 -16.00
CA LEU A 240 9.77 -6.58 -14.87
C LEU A 240 8.30 -6.86 -15.20
N ASP A 241 7.74 -7.86 -14.54
CA ASP A 241 6.34 -8.23 -14.68
C ASP A 241 5.47 -7.38 -13.75
N ASP A 242 4.78 -6.39 -14.32
CA ASP A 242 3.81 -5.50 -13.66
C ASP A 242 2.41 -5.61 -14.30
N THR A 243 2.04 -6.83 -14.71
CA THR A 243 0.88 -7.07 -15.58
C THR A 243 -0.47 -7.20 -14.85
N HIS A 244 -0.52 -7.05 -13.53
CA HIS A 244 -1.76 -7.29 -12.76
C HIS A 244 -2.81 -6.17 -12.93
N ASN A 245 -2.42 -4.90 -12.89
CA ASN A 245 -3.35 -3.77 -13.04
C ASN A 245 -2.61 -2.52 -13.53
N ALA A 246 -3.27 -1.71 -14.37
CA ALA A 246 -2.69 -0.53 -15.00
C ALA A 246 -3.40 0.76 -14.58
N ALA A 247 -3.47 1.04 -13.27
CA ALA A 247 -3.90 2.37 -12.82
C ALA A 247 -2.80 3.41 -13.15
N PRO A 248 -3.14 4.65 -13.53
CA PRO A 248 -2.15 5.65 -13.94
C PRO A 248 -1.01 5.83 -12.94
N ALA A 249 -1.32 5.93 -11.64
CA ALA A 249 -0.30 6.06 -10.59
C ALA A 249 0.64 4.84 -10.51
N ALA A 250 0.14 3.63 -10.74
CA ALA A 250 0.94 2.41 -10.75
C ALA A 250 1.87 2.38 -11.98
N VAL A 251 1.36 2.70 -13.17
CA VAL A 251 2.18 2.76 -14.40
C VAL A 251 3.27 3.82 -14.29
N MET A 252 2.96 5.00 -13.74
CA MET A 252 3.96 6.04 -13.44
C MET A 252 5.07 5.49 -12.52
N ALA A 253 4.69 4.80 -11.44
CA ALA A 253 5.65 4.22 -10.51
C ALA A 253 6.51 3.11 -11.14
N GLY A 254 5.93 2.29 -12.01
CA GLY A 254 6.66 1.28 -12.78
C GLY A 254 7.69 1.89 -13.74
N LEU A 255 7.31 2.95 -14.47
CA LEU A 255 8.21 3.69 -15.35
C LEU A 255 9.38 4.35 -14.60
N GLU A 256 9.11 4.96 -13.43
CA GLU A 256 10.15 5.53 -12.58
C GLU A 256 11.09 4.47 -12.03
N THR A 257 10.54 3.31 -11.66
CA THR A 257 11.34 2.16 -11.20
C THR A 257 12.25 1.66 -12.32
N LEU A 258 11.72 1.49 -13.53
CA LEU A 258 12.51 1.09 -14.70
C LEU A 258 13.60 2.10 -15.04
N LYS A 259 13.32 3.41 -14.92
CA LYS A 259 14.31 4.49 -15.09
C LYS A 259 15.43 4.41 -14.05
N ALA A 260 15.08 4.22 -12.78
CA ALA A 260 16.02 4.19 -11.66
C ALA A 260 16.93 2.96 -11.67
N LEU A 261 16.44 1.83 -12.18
CA LEU A 261 17.23 0.59 -12.22
C LEU A 261 18.41 0.68 -13.21
N PRO A 262 19.57 0.11 -12.86
CA PRO A 262 20.71 0.07 -13.76
C PRO A 262 20.42 -0.88 -14.92
N ALA A 263 20.49 -0.36 -16.15
CA ALA A 263 20.25 -1.08 -17.38
C ALA A 263 20.99 -0.40 -18.54
N GLY A 264 21.43 -1.19 -19.52
CA GLY A 264 22.01 -0.66 -20.77
C GLY A 264 20.95 -0.14 -21.75
N ARG A 265 19.76 -0.74 -21.74
CA ARG A 265 18.58 -0.33 -22.51
C ARG A 265 17.32 -0.62 -21.73
N ARG A 266 16.33 0.27 -21.79
CA ARG A 266 15.04 0.19 -21.10
C ARG A 266 13.93 0.20 -22.12
N ILE A 267 13.01 -0.76 -21.99
CA ILE A 267 11.87 -0.93 -22.89
C ILE A 267 10.61 -1.04 -22.02
N ALA A 268 9.59 -0.23 -22.32
CA ALA A 268 8.27 -0.35 -21.70
C ALA A 268 7.26 -0.93 -22.70
N ILE A 269 6.60 -2.02 -22.32
CA ILE A 269 5.48 -2.59 -23.07
C ILE A 269 4.22 -2.27 -22.28
N LEU A 270 3.43 -1.31 -22.77
CA LEU A 270 2.24 -0.80 -22.09
C LEU A 270 0.97 -1.21 -22.84
N GLY A 271 -0.02 -1.69 -22.10
CA GLY A 271 -1.38 -1.92 -22.59
C GLY A 271 -2.34 -0.80 -22.16
N ASP A 272 -3.62 -0.97 -22.52
CA ASP A 272 -4.66 0.01 -22.21
C ASP A 272 -4.95 0.09 -20.70
N MET A 273 -5.18 1.30 -20.22
CA MET A 273 -5.62 1.59 -18.85
C MET A 273 -7.16 1.69 -18.80
N PHE A 274 -7.82 0.65 -18.31
CA PHE A 274 -9.28 0.58 -18.24
C PHE A 274 -9.87 1.28 -16.99
N ARG A 275 -11.20 1.50 -17.03
CA ARG A 275 -12.05 1.97 -15.90
C ARG A 275 -11.78 3.41 -15.45
N LEU A 276 -11.21 4.25 -16.32
CA LEU A 276 -10.95 5.66 -16.04
C LEU A 276 -12.05 6.61 -16.54
N GLY A 277 -13.02 6.10 -17.32
CA GLY A 277 -14.14 6.91 -17.79
C GLY A 277 -13.64 8.08 -18.64
N HIS A 278 -14.07 9.31 -18.31
CA HIS A 278 -13.65 10.50 -19.05
C HIS A 278 -12.16 10.84 -18.93
N PHE A 279 -11.46 10.30 -17.92
CA PHE A 279 -10.03 10.55 -17.69
C PHE A 279 -9.12 9.62 -18.50
N GLU A 280 -9.68 8.68 -19.25
CA GLU A 280 -8.92 7.63 -19.94
C GLU A 280 -7.93 8.19 -20.97
N GLU A 281 -8.37 9.08 -21.85
CA GLU A 281 -7.50 9.67 -22.88
C GLU A 281 -6.37 10.50 -22.27
N ASP A 282 -6.70 11.36 -21.30
CA ASP A 282 -5.72 12.19 -20.60
C ASP A 282 -4.69 11.35 -19.84
N ALA A 283 -5.13 10.26 -19.22
CA ALA A 283 -4.24 9.31 -18.58
C ALA A 283 -3.26 8.70 -19.58
N HIS A 284 -3.73 8.18 -20.73
CA HIS A 284 -2.84 7.61 -21.74
C HIS A 284 -1.84 8.65 -22.29
N ARG A 285 -2.28 9.89 -22.53
CA ARG A 285 -1.39 10.98 -22.96
C ARG A 285 -0.34 11.32 -21.91
N MET A 286 -0.73 11.37 -20.63
CA MET A 286 0.17 11.61 -19.51
C MET A 286 1.22 10.50 -19.41
N ILE A 287 0.80 9.23 -19.46
CA ILE A 287 1.72 8.08 -19.41
C ILE A 287 2.64 8.06 -20.61
N GLY A 288 2.16 8.34 -21.82
CA GLY A 288 2.99 8.40 -23.03
C GLY A 288 4.10 9.44 -22.91
N ARG A 289 3.79 10.64 -22.39
CA ARG A 289 4.80 11.67 -22.08
C ARG A 289 5.80 11.19 -21.04
N LYS A 290 5.32 10.48 -20.01
CA LYS A 290 6.21 9.95 -18.97
C LYS A 290 7.17 8.90 -19.54
N ALA A 291 6.65 7.94 -20.29
CA ALA A 291 7.42 6.87 -20.91
C ALA A 291 8.56 7.44 -21.77
N ALA A 292 8.26 8.44 -22.61
CA ALA A 292 9.26 9.11 -23.44
C ALA A 292 10.44 9.73 -22.65
N SER A 293 10.28 9.98 -21.34
CA SER A 293 11.34 10.51 -20.45
C SER A 293 12.03 9.46 -19.57
N CYS A 294 11.57 8.20 -19.61
CA CYS A 294 12.00 7.13 -18.71
C CYS A 294 12.62 5.93 -19.43
N VAL A 295 12.24 5.68 -20.69
CA VAL A 295 12.66 4.50 -21.45
C VAL A 295 13.20 4.87 -22.82
N ASP A 296 13.94 3.93 -23.42
CA ASP A 296 14.49 4.07 -24.76
C ASP A 296 13.45 3.64 -25.83
N TYR A 297 12.53 2.75 -25.47
CA TYR A 297 11.46 2.20 -26.31
C TYR A 297 10.18 1.99 -25.52
#